data_AF-A0A972ITX1-F1
#
_entry.id   AF-A0A972ITX1-F1
#
_cell.length_a   1.000
_cell.length_b   1.000
_cell.length_c   1.000
_cell.angle_alpha   90.00
_cell.angle_beta   90.00
_cell.angle_gamma   90.00
#
_symmetry.space_group_name_H-M   'P 1'
#
loop_
_entity.id
_entity.type
_entity.pdbx_description
1 polymer ?
#
loop_
_entity_poly.entity_id
_entity_poly.type
_entity_poly.pdbx_seq_one_letter_code
_entity_poly.pdbx_strand_id
1 'polypeptide(L)'
;MELNWNAIVAFLESSGRDDVRELANLSALRPSDLAGLLAAGIHEGERLEGNDVRLTAEEVGVASDFGVMGAFIQIFTRQMNPKGAAETKKE
;
A
#
# COMPACT_ATOMS: atom_id res chain seq x y z
N MET A 1 2.86 -8.19 7.87
CA MET A 1 2.69 -6.88 7.19
C MET A 1 1.67 -6.07 7.98
N GLU A 2 2.00 -4.83 8.30
CA GLU A 2 1.12 -3.90 9.01
C GLU A 2 1.08 -2.54 8.31
N LEU A 3 -0.11 -2.10 7.90
CA LEU A 3 -0.33 -0.82 7.22
C LEU A 3 -0.90 0.22 8.20
N ASN A 4 -0.09 0.55 9.21
CA ASN A 4 -0.41 1.60 10.18
C ASN A 4 0.19 2.96 9.76
N TRP A 5 0.03 3.98 10.60
CA TRP A 5 0.51 5.33 10.31
C TRP A 5 2.03 5.42 10.08
N ASN A 6 2.82 4.60 10.76
CA ASN A 6 4.28 4.59 10.58
C ASN A 6 4.65 4.05 9.19
N ALA A 7 3.98 2.99 8.73
CA ALA A 7 4.19 2.46 7.38
C ALA A 7 3.81 3.49 6.30
N ILE A 8 2.71 4.22 6.52
CA ILE A 8 2.26 5.29 5.61
C ILE A 8 3.27 6.43 5.55
N VAL A 9 3.76 6.90 6.70
CA VAL A 9 4.79 7.95 6.78
C VAL A 9 6.08 7.51 6.10
N ALA A 10 6.57 6.30 6.38
CA ALA A 10 7.78 5.76 5.76
C ALA A 10 7.65 5.63 4.23
N PHE A 11 6.47 5.24 3.74
CA PHE A 11 6.19 5.23 2.30
C PHE A 11 6.22 6.66 1.71
N LEU A 12 5.58 7.63 2.37
CA LEU A 12 5.57 9.03 1.91
C LEU A 12 6.99 9.60 1.85
N GLU A 13 7.77 9.45 2.91
CA GLU A 13 9.17 9.89 2.98
C GLU A 13 10.03 9.26 1.87
N SER A 14 9.94 7.93 1.68
CA SER A 14 10.71 7.22 0.66
C SER A 14 10.29 7.54 -0.77
N SER A 15 9.04 7.96 -0.98
CA SER A 15 8.52 8.38 -2.29
C SER A 15 8.72 9.87 -2.56
N GLY A 16 9.31 10.62 -1.62
CA GLY A 16 9.52 12.07 -1.72
C GLY A 16 8.22 12.87 -1.64
N ARG A 17 7.19 12.30 -1.02
CA ARG A 17 5.89 12.92 -0.79
C ARG A 17 5.77 13.33 0.67
N ASP A 18 5.19 14.48 0.90
CA ASP A 18 5.07 15.12 2.21
C ASP A 18 3.61 15.44 2.58
N ASP A 19 2.67 15.10 1.69
CA ASP A 19 1.23 15.28 1.90
C ASP A 19 0.45 13.97 1.81
N VAL A 20 -0.09 13.51 2.94
CA VAL A 20 -0.93 12.30 3.02
C VAL A 20 -2.19 12.40 2.15
N ARG A 21 -2.67 13.60 1.82
CA ARG A 21 -3.85 13.79 0.97
C ARG A 21 -3.60 13.27 -0.45
N GLU A 22 -2.34 13.15 -0.87
CA GLU A 22 -1.98 12.53 -2.14
C GLU A 22 -2.30 11.03 -2.18
N LEU A 23 -2.37 10.36 -1.03
CA LEU A 23 -2.80 8.95 -0.92
C LEU A 23 -4.33 8.80 -0.99
N ALA A 24 -5.07 9.84 -0.62
CA ALA A 24 -6.53 9.82 -0.65
C ALA A 24 -7.08 9.67 -2.08
N ASN A 25 -6.29 10.09 -3.08
CA ASN A 25 -6.61 9.84 -4.47
C ASN A 25 -5.87 8.59 -4.96
N LEU A 26 -6.45 7.41 -4.70
CA LEU A 26 -5.88 6.12 -5.08
C LEU A 26 -5.57 5.98 -6.58
N SER A 27 -6.26 6.75 -7.43
CA SER A 27 -5.97 6.82 -8.87
C SER A 27 -4.62 7.48 -9.21
N ALA A 28 -4.01 8.17 -8.24
CA ALA A 28 -2.70 8.80 -8.36
C ALA A 28 -1.54 7.89 -7.91
N LEU A 29 -1.82 6.69 -7.39
CA LEU A 29 -0.79 5.69 -7.09
C LEU A 29 -0.34 5.01 -8.39
N ARG A 30 0.94 5.11 -8.70
CA ARG A 30 1.56 4.35 -9.78
C ARG A 30 1.80 2.91 -9.33
N PRO A 31 1.91 1.95 -10.25
CA PRO A 31 2.28 0.57 -9.90
C PRO A 31 3.58 0.47 -9.07
N SER A 32 4.56 1.33 -9.33
CA SER A 32 5.80 1.43 -8.55
C SER A 32 5.59 1.89 -7.11
N ASP A 33 4.54 2.67 -6.85
CA ASP A 33 4.20 3.18 -5.52
C ASP A 33 3.64 2.06 -4.63
N LEU A 34 3.03 1.02 -5.21
CA LEU A 34 2.50 -0.13 -4.48
C LEU A 34 3.59 -1.01 -3.90
N ALA A 35 4.68 -1.23 -4.64
CA ALA A 35 5.82 -1.98 -4.15
C ALA A 35 6.48 -1.26 -2.95
N GLY A 36 6.59 0.06 -3.02
CA GLY A 36 7.06 0.89 -1.90
C GLY A 36 6.13 0.81 -0.69
N LEU A 37 4.81 0.90 -0.90
CA LEU A 37 3.83 0.83 0.17
C LEU A 37 3.84 -0.55 0.86
N LEU A 38 3.92 -1.64 0.09
CA LEU A 38 4.02 -3.00 0.60
C LEU A 38 5.33 -3.21 1.36
N ALA A 39 6.46 -2.72 0.85
CA ALA A 39 7.73 -2.79 1.56
C ALA A 39 7.67 -2.07 2.92
N ALA A 40 7.11 -0.86 2.96
CA ALA A 40 6.92 -0.11 4.19
C ALA A 40 6.01 -0.85 5.20
N GLY A 41 4.94 -1.48 4.70
CA GLY A 41 4.06 -2.30 5.54
C GLY A 41 4.73 -3.58 6.06
N ILE A 42 5.62 -4.20 5.29
CA ILE A 42 6.40 -5.36 5.75
C ILE A 42 7.38 -4.92 6.83
N HIS A 43 8.13 -3.85 6.61
CA HIS A 43 9.08 -3.30 7.60
C HIS A 43 8.41 -2.96 8.93
N GLU A 44 7.21 -2.36 8.89
CA GLU A 44 6.51 -2.04 10.13
C GLU A 44 6.05 -3.29 10.88
N GLY A 45 5.62 -4.34 10.17
CA GLY A 45 5.32 -5.63 10.79
C GLY A 45 6.55 -6.26 11.46
N GLU A 46 7.67 -6.31 10.74
CA GLU A 46 8.95 -6.83 11.27
C GLU A 46 9.43 -6.02 12.49
N ARG A 47 9.33 -4.69 12.44
CA ARG A 47 9.68 -3.80 13.55
C ARG A 47 8.83 -4.07 14.80
N LEU A 48 7.53 -4.33 14.64
CA LEU A 48 6.63 -4.67 15.74
C LEU A 48 6.95 -6.04 16.35
N GLU A 49 7.47 -6.96 15.53
CA GLU A 49 7.94 -8.28 15.97
C GLU A 49 9.37 -8.25 16.54
N GLY A 50 10.07 -7.11 16.44
CA GLY A 50 11.45 -6.94 16.92
C GLY A 50 12.51 -7.50 15.96
N ASN A 51 12.14 -7.77 14.71
CA ASN A 51 13.04 -8.24 13.67
C ASN A 51 13.67 -7.05 12.93
N ASP A 52 14.93 -7.20 12.51
CA ASP A 52 15.62 -6.25 11.65
C ASP A 52 15.74 -6.84 10.23
N VAL A 53 14.87 -6.38 9.33
CA VAL A 53 14.79 -6.87 7.95
C VAL A 53 15.13 -5.74 6.99
N ARG A 54 16.07 -6.03 6.08
CA ARG A 54 16.46 -5.13 4.98
C ARG A 54 15.85 -5.59 3.66
N LEU A 55 14.52 -5.53 3.59
CA LEU A 55 13.78 -5.80 2.36
C LEU A 55 13.62 -4.49 1.55
N THR A 56 13.94 -4.49 0.27
CA THR A 56 13.77 -3.30 -0.58
C THR A 56 12.44 -3.31 -1.33
N ALA A 57 11.97 -2.14 -1.75
CA ALA A 57 10.78 -2.03 -2.61
C ALA A 57 10.97 -2.75 -3.95
N GLU A 58 12.20 -2.81 -4.46
CA GLU A 58 12.54 -3.55 -5.67
C GLU A 58 12.38 -5.06 -5.46
N GLU A 59 12.89 -5.61 -4.36
CA GLU A 59 12.71 -7.03 -4.01
C GLU A 59 11.24 -7.39 -3.83
N VAL A 60 10.44 -6.50 -3.21
CA VAL A 60 8.98 -6.67 -3.13
C VAL A 60 8.34 -6.66 -4.51
N GLY A 61 8.76 -5.75 -5.39
CA GLY A 61 8.26 -5.67 -6.76
C GLY A 61 8.59 -6.91 -7.60
N VAL A 62 9.79 -7.50 -7.41
CA VAL A 62 10.22 -8.74 -8.08
C VAL A 62 9.46 -9.96 -7.55
N ALA A 63 9.21 -10.01 -6.24
CA ALA A 63 8.50 -11.12 -5.59
C ALA A 63 6.97 -11.07 -5.81
N SER A 64 6.43 -9.90 -6.14
CA SER A 64 4.98 -9.70 -6.30
C SER A 64 4.58 -9.82 -7.77
N ASP A 65 3.83 -10.87 -8.08
CA ASP A 65 3.09 -10.97 -9.34
C ASP A 65 2.10 -9.80 -9.48
N PHE A 66 1.98 -9.28 -10.72
CA PHE A 66 0.99 -8.27 -11.13
C PHE A 66 -0.44 -8.60 -10.68
N GLY A 67 -0.81 -9.89 -10.62
CA GLY A 67 -2.09 -10.38 -10.12
C GLY A 67 -2.28 -10.14 -8.62
N VAL A 68 -1.24 -10.32 -7.80
CA VAL A 68 -1.28 -10.08 -6.35
C VAL A 68 -1.38 -8.58 -6.05
N MET A 69 -0.60 -7.77 -6.77
CA MET A 69 -0.67 -6.31 -6.70
C MET A 69 -2.06 -5.79 -7.08
N GLY A 70 -2.65 -6.31 -8.17
CA GLY A 70 -3.99 -5.93 -8.61
C GLY A 70 -5.08 -6.28 -7.59
N ALA A 71 -5.02 -7.48 -6.98
CA ALA A 71 -5.96 -7.88 -5.95
C ALA A 71 -5.85 -7.00 -4.70
N PHE A 72 -4.63 -6.65 -4.28
CA PHE A 72 -4.40 -5.74 -3.16
C PHE A 72 -5.01 -4.36 -3.39
N ILE A 73 -4.80 -3.74 -4.57
CA ILE A 73 -5.42 -2.46 -4.93
C ILE A 73 -6.94 -2.53 -4.87
N GLN A 74 -7.54 -3.61 -5.40
CA GLN A 74 -8.99 -3.77 -5.39
C GLN A 74 -9.55 -3.85 -3.96
N ILE A 75 -8.89 -4.59 -3.07
CA ILE A 75 -9.30 -4.71 -1.67
C ILE A 75 -9.14 -3.37 -0.97
N PHE A 76 -7.97 -2.72 -1.11
CA PHE A 76 -7.69 -1.42 -0.50
C PHE A 76 -8.69 -0.34 -0.95
N THR A 77 -8.96 -0.26 -2.25
CA THR A 77 -9.93 0.69 -2.83
C THR A 77 -11.34 0.46 -2.30
N ARG A 78 -11.77 -0.80 -2.15
CA ARG A 78 -13.09 -1.14 -1.56
C ARG A 78 -13.20 -0.72 -0.10
N GLN A 79 -12.14 -0.89 0.68
CA GLN A 79 -12.12 -0.51 2.11
C GLN A 79 -12.10 1.00 2.30
N MET A 80 -11.38 1.73 1.44
CA MET A 80 -11.31 3.19 1.48
C MET A 80 -12.56 3.87 0.92
N ASN A 81 -13.33 3.18 0.08
CA ASN A 81 -14.51 3.73 -0.59
C ASN A 81 -15.77 2.83 -0.45
N PRO A 82 -16.27 2.61 0.78
CA PRO A 82 -17.34 1.64 1.03
C PRO A 82 -18.67 1.97 0.33
N LYS A 83 -18.88 3.22 -0.10
CA LYS A 83 -20.12 3.66 -0.77
C LYS A 83 -20.20 3.29 -2.26
N GLY A 84 -19.08 3.08 -2.96
CA GLY A 84 -19.08 2.74 -4.38
C GLY A 84 -19.53 1.30 -4.69
N ALA A 85 -19.42 0.38 -3.72
CA ALA A 85 -19.84 -1.01 -3.87
C ALA A 85 -21.35 -1.24 -3.66
N ALA A 86 -22.05 -0.27 -3.07
CA ALA A 86 -23.48 -0.38 -2.76
C ALA A 86 -24.39 0.00 -3.93
N GLU A 87 -23.89 0.73 -4.93
CA GLU A 87 -24.70 1.24 -6.05
C GLU A 87 -24.80 0.26 -7.23
N THR A 88 -23.98 -0.81 -7.26
CA THR A 88 -24.00 -1.81 -8.35
C THR A 88 -25.00 -2.97 -8.11
N LYS A 89 -25.86 -2.89 -7.09
CA LYS A 89 -26.91 -3.89 -6.81
C LYS A 89 -28.34 -3.33 -6.91
N LYS A 90 -28.55 -2.35 -7.79
CA LYS A 90 -29.89 -1.95 -8.22
C LYS A 90 -29.98 -2.00 -9.74
N GLU A 91 -30.14 -3.21 -10.27
CA GLU A 91 -30.86 -3.47 -11.52
C GLU A 91 -31.95 -4.52 -11.23
#